data_AF-A0A0G0TEF7-F1
#
_entry.id   AF-A0A0G0TEF7-F1
#
_cell.length_a   1.000
_cell.length_b   1.000
_cell.length_c   1.000
_cell.angle_alpha   90.00
_cell.angle_beta   90.00
_cell.angle_gamma   90.00
#
_symmetry.space_group_name_H-M   'P 1'
#
loop_
_entity.id
_entity.type
_entity.pdbx_description
1 polymer ?
#
loop_
_entity_poly.entity_id
_entity_poly.type
_entity_poly.pdbx_seq_one_letter_code
_entity_poly.pdbx_strand_id
1 'polypeptide(L)'
;MLQENPYGFDPSNPSSGGGGSQDSNNLSSGPTPPTPPPVGGSGGFDGVGSGGGYVPPQPPPVINPLNDLNNASPAEAPDYTSSIPPALSPELGNAQQDTGRKAPNKKILVVLVFVLLLLGIIGGGAFALMSGLIKNPFGGDTTPVPVVTSPPAEPTPPPVEPQPVPEPPPAPEPPPVQSNDDMRISDLNILATGLNSYGISHSNAYPSTGDQLIHVGVTNTPCFELLAENLIPSCPSDPAGEPAFYGYKSDGVSYEVTAKLDDSTCTRPGAIMTGSICLYSIKGGSITQP
;
A
#
# COMPACT_ATOMS: atom_id res chain seq x y z
N MET A 1 54.55 -31.20 -8.20
CA MET A 1 54.55 -29.95 -7.42
C MET A 1 53.19 -29.87 -6.75
N LEU A 2 53.20 -30.01 -5.42
CA LEU A 2 52.02 -29.99 -4.55
C LEU A 2 51.62 -28.54 -4.33
N GLN A 3 50.35 -28.20 -4.53
CA GLN A 3 49.80 -26.91 -4.14
C GLN A 3 48.53 -27.15 -3.33
N GLU A 4 48.58 -26.71 -2.08
CA GLU A 4 47.62 -26.95 -1.03
C GLU A 4 46.39 -26.06 -1.20
N ASN A 5 45.20 -26.64 -1.00
CA ASN A 5 43.94 -25.92 -0.84
C ASN A 5 43.79 -25.53 0.65
N PRO A 6 43.73 -24.24 1.01
CA PRO A 6 43.14 -23.83 2.28
C PRO A 6 41.61 -23.69 2.09
N TYR A 7 40.85 -23.90 3.17
CA TYR A 7 39.38 -23.81 3.26
C TYR A 7 38.60 -25.10 2.96
N GLY A 8 38.69 -26.04 3.91
CA GLY A 8 37.59 -26.95 4.21
C GLY A 8 36.63 -26.27 5.20
N PHE A 9 35.34 -26.23 4.87
CA PHE A 9 34.27 -25.81 5.78
C PHE A 9 33.44 -27.06 6.10
N ASP A 10 33.39 -27.42 7.38
CA ASP A 10 32.70 -28.61 7.92
C ASP A 10 31.33 -28.18 8.49
N PRO A 11 30.19 -28.61 7.92
CA PRO A 11 28.87 -28.28 8.42
C PRO A 11 28.38 -29.35 9.40
N SER A 12 28.97 -29.42 10.59
CA SER A 12 28.60 -30.41 11.61
C SER A 12 28.66 -29.88 13.03
N ASN A 13 27.89 -28.84 13.41
CA ASN A 13 27.42 -28.71 14.80
C ASN A 13 26.28 -27.68 15.00
N PRO A 14 25.10 -28.09 15.52
CA PRO A 14 24.11 -27.18 16.07
C PRO A 14 24.33 -27.07 17.59
N SER A 15 24.76 -25.89 18.08
CA SER A 15 24.84 -25.65 19.52
C SER A 15 23.92 -24.51 19.95
N SER A 16 22.96 -24.92 20.76
CA SER A 16 22.01 -24.17 21.56
C SER A 16 22.65 -23.24 22.59
N GLY A 17 22.01 -22.10 22.82
CA GLY A 17 22.16 -21.25 24.00
C GLY A 17 21.73 -19.82 23.64
N GLY A 18 20.79 -19.16 24.31
CA GLY A 18 20.17 -19.37 25.60
C GLY A 18 19.93 -17.98 26.21
N GLY A 19 18.73 -17.75 26.74
CA GLY A 19 18.47 -16.77 27.80
C GLY A 19 18.50 -15.29 27.43
N GLY A 20 17.31 -14.69 27.28
CA GLY A 20 17.14 -13.24 27.20
C GLY A 20 15.69 -12.83 27.35
N SER A 21 15.06 -13.21 28.46
CA SER A 21 13.75 -12.68 28.88
C SER A 21 13.96 -11.21 29.28
N GLN A 22 13.46 -10.27 28.49
CA GLN A 22 13.23 -8.90 28.93
C GLN A 22 11.73 -8.65 28.90
N ASP A 23 11.14 -8.83 30.08
CA ASP A 23 9.86 -8.27 30.44
C ASP A 23 9.95 -6.74 30.32
N SER A 24 9.07 -6.16 29.51
CA SER A 24 8.78 -4.72 29.54
C SER A 24 7.28 -4.53 29.33
N ASN A 25 6.53 -4.95 30.34
CA ASN A 25 5.18 -4.47 30.58
C ASN A 25 5.28 -3.05 31.15
N ASN A 26 5.12 -2.04 30.31
CA ASN A 26 4.82 -0.68 30.76
C ASN A 26 3.57 -0.17 30.04
N LEU A 27 2.44 -0.83 30.36
CA LEU A 27 1.11 -0.31 30.07
C LEU A 27 0.79 0.76 31.12
N SER A 28 1.03 2.01 30.74
CA SER A 28 0.47 3.18 31.42
C SER A 28 -1.05 3.14 31.28
N SER A 29 -1.72 2.72 32.36
CA SER A 29 -3.17 2.72 32.49
C SER A 29 -3.70 4.15 32.53
N GLY A 30 -4.21 4.63 31.40
CA GLY A 30 -5.06 5.82 31.35
C GLY A 30 -6.36 5.62 32.16
N PRO A 31 -7.00 6.72 32.60
CA PRO A 31 -8.20 6.66 33.43
C PRO A 31 -9.33 5.92 32.72
N THR A 32 -9.89 4.93 33.40
CA THR A 32 -11.07 4.19 32.96
C THR A 32 -12.27 5.12 32.83
N PRO A 33 -13.08 5.01 31.75
CA PRO A 33 -14.34 5.74 31.65
C PRO A 33 -15.32 5.29 32.75
N PRO A 34 -16.20 6.19 33.22
CA PRO A 34 -17.15 5.86 34.28
C PRO A 34 -18.12 4.76 33.85
N THR A 35 -18.27 3.77 34.72
CA THR A 35 -19.21 2.66 34.60
C THR A 35 -20.64 3.19 34.40
N PRO A 36 -21.40 2.71 33.39
CA PRO A 36 -22.80 3.06 33.25
C PRO A 36 -23.60 2.56 34.46
N PRO A 37 -24.66 3.28 34.88
CA PRO A 37 -25.47 2.89 36.02
C PRO A 37 -26.12 1.52 35.80
N PRO A 38 -26.33 0.74 36.87
CA PRO A 38 -27.01 -0.54 36.78
C PRO A 38 -28.43 -0.32 36.25
N VAL A 39 -28.76 -1.01 35.15
CA VAL A 39 -30.13 -1.16 34.66
C VAL A 39 -30.86 -2.07 35.66
N GLY A 40 -31.37 -1.43 36.71
CA GLY A 40 -32.28 -2.05 37.67
C GLY A 40 -33.72 -1.87 37.21
N GLY A 41 -34.49 -2.95 37.22
CA GLY A 41 -35.95 -2.85 37.23
C GLY A 41 -36.70 -3.91 36.45
N SER A 42 -36.56 -5.19 36.80
CA SER A 42 -37.57 -6.20 36.50
C SER A 42 -38.80 -5.96 37.40
N GLY A 43 -39.65 -5.01 37.00
CA GLY A 43 -40.98 -4.79 37.56
C GLY A 43 -42.02 -5.46 36.69
N GLY A 44 -42.62 -6.54 37.19
CA GLY A 44 -43.75 -7.20 36.56
C GLY A 44 -44.97 -6.28 36.50
N PHE A 45 -45.65 -6.31 35.36
CA PHE A 45 -47.01 -5.81 35.19
C PHE A 45 -47.76 -6.77 34.28
N ASP A 46 -48.58 -7.62 34.90
CA ASP A 46 -49.68 -8.31 34.23
C ASP A 46 -50.71 -7.26 33.82
N GLY A 47 -50.76 -6.96 32.53
CA GLY A 47 -51.60 -5.90 31.99
C GLY A 47 -51.99 -6.19 30.56
N VAL A 48 -53.10 -6.92 30.40
CA VAL A 48 -53.81 -7.14 29.14
C VAL A 48 -54.12 -5.79 28.49
N GLY A 49 -53.38 -5.45 27.43
CA GLY A 49 -53.52 -4.19 26.71
C GLY A 49 -53.12 -4.38 25.26
N SER A 50 -54.11 -4.50 24.39
CA SER A 50 -53.99 -4.56 22.93
C SER A 50 -53.44 -3.23 22.41
N GLY A 51 -52.11 -3.07 22.42
CA GLY A 51 -51.40 -1.89 21.93
C GLY A 51 -50.74 -2.18 20.58
N GLY A 52 -51.06 -1.35 19.58
CA GLY A 52 -50.45 -1.40 18.25
C GLY A 52 -48.94 -1.43 18.35
N GLY A 53 -48.35 -2.53 17.89
CA GLY A 53 -46.92 -2.74 17.89
C GLY A 53 -46.22 -1.67 17.08
N TYR A 54 -45.40 -0.87 17.76
CA TYR A 54 -44.35 -0.10 17.12
C TYR A 54 -43.44 -1.11 16.41
N VAL A 55 -43.57 -1.22 15.09
CA VAL A 55 -42.57 -1.89 14.26
C VAL A 55 -41.40 -0.91 14.18
N PRO A 56 -40.24 -1.23 14.78
CA PRO A 56 -39.09 -0.36 14.66
C PRO A 56 -38.78 -0.17 13.17
N PRO A 57 -38.40 1.04 12.73
CA PRO A 57 -38.05 1.27 11.34
C PRO A 57 -36.96 0.26 10.95
N GLN A 58 -37.27 -0.54 9.94
CA GLN A 58 -36.34 -1.52 9.39
C GLN A 58 -35.09 -0.74 8.96
N PRO A 59 -33.88 -1.12 9.41
CA PRO A 59 -32.66 -0.44 8.98
C PRO A 59 -32.60 -0.45 7.45
N PRO A 60 -32.09 0.63 6.83
CA PRO A 60 -31.97 0.67 5.38
C PRO A 60 -31.21 -0.58 4.90
N PRO A 61 -31.59 -1.14 3.74
CA PRO A 61 -30.92 -2.30 3.21
C PRO A 61 -29.42 -2.01 3.12
N VAL A 62 -28.59 -2.88 3.72
CA VAL A 62 -27.14 -2.82 3.57
C VAL A 62 -26.85 -3.14 2.10
N ILE A 63 -26.66 -2.09 1.31
CA ILE A 63 -26.23 -2.21 -0.09
C ILE A 63 -24.81 -2.76 -0.01
N ASN A 64 -24.60 -3.99 -0.47
CA ASN A 64 -23.27 -4.54 -0.65
C ASN A 64 -22.79 -4.13 -2.06
N PRO A 65 -22.00 -3.05 -2.19
CA PRO A 65 -21.65 -2.48 -3.49
C PRO A 65 -20.88 -3.46 -4.38
N LEU A 66 -20.25 -4.47 -3.79
CA LEU A 66 -19.53 -5.51 -4.53
C LEU A 66 -20.47 -6.37 -5.39
N ASN A 67 -21.71 -6.58 -4.95
CA ASN A 67 -22.70 -7.34 -5.70
C ASN A 67 -23.23 -6.54 -6.89
N ASP A 68 -23.40 -5.23 -6.75
CA ASP A 68 -23.85 -4.36 -7.84
C ASP A 68 -22.75 -4.19 -8.90
N LEU A 69 -21.47 -4.15 -8.48
CA LEU A 69 -20.33 -4.12 -9.38
C LEU A 69 -20.15 -5.44 -10.15
N ASN A 70 -20.34 -6.59 -9.48
CA ASN A 70 -20.24 -7.90 -10.13
C ASN A 70 -21.44 -8.21 -11.05
N ASN A 71 -22.60 -7.61 -10.80
CA ASN A 71 -23.81 -7.77 -11.64
C ASN A 71 -23.96 -6.67 -12.70
N ALA A 72 -23.14 -5.62 -12.68
CA ALA A 72 -23.06 -4.66 -13.77
C ALA A 72 -22.45 -5.38 -14.98
N SER A 73 -23.30 -5.97 -15.79
CA SER A 73 -22.95 -6.56 -17.09
C SER A 73 -22.09 -5.52 -17.84
N PRO A 74 -20.91 -5.91 -18.38
CA PRO A 74 -20.05 -4.98 -19.08
C PRO A 74 -20.90 -4.28 -20.15
N ALA A 75 -21.02 -2.96 -20.04
CA ALA A 75 -21.71 -2.16 -21.03
C ALA A 75 -21.09 -2.52 -22.39
N GLU A 76 -21.90 -3.08 -23.29
CA GLU A 76 -21.51 -3.39 -24.65
C GLU A 76 -20.76 -2.18 -25.20
N ALA A 77 -19.48 -2.39 -25.54
CA ALA A 77 -18.70 -1.37 -26.21
C ALA A 77 -19.47 -0.92 -27.47
N PRO A 78 -19.51 0.38 -27.80
CA PRO A 78 -20.19 0.83 -29.01
C PRO A 78 -19.61 0.11 -30.23
N ASP A 79 -20.51 -0.57 -30.93
CA ASP A 79 -20.25 -1.40 -32.10
C ASP A 79 -19.74 -0.51 -33.25
N TYR A 80 -18.41 -0.35 -33.35
CA TYR A 80 -17.78 0.23 -34.52
C TYR A 80 -17.74 -0.82 -35.62
N THR A 81 -18.87 -1.01 -36.30
CA THR A 81 -18.95 -1.76 -37.55
C THR A 81 -18.17 -1.03 -38.65
N SER A 82 -16.86 -1.25 -38.68
CA SER A 82 -16.00 -0.93 -39.82
C SER A 82 -16.00 -2.15 -40.75
N SER A 83 -16.53 -1.94 -41.96
CA SER A 83 -16.67 -2.92 -43.03
C SER A 83 -15.34 -3.59 -43.38
N ILE A 84 -15.10 -4.81 -42.89
CA ILE A 84 -14.02 -5.69 -43.35
C ILE A 84 -14.66 -6.86 -44.13
N PRO A 85 -14.15 -7.20 -45.33
CA PRO A 85 -14.73 -8.25 -46.18
C PRO A 85 -14.57 -9.66 -45.57
N PRO A 86 -15.39 -10.64 -46.01
CA PRO A 86 -15.46 -11.96 -45.40
C PRO A 86 -14.21 -12.77 -45.72
N ALA A 87 -13.41 -13.09 -44.71
CA ALA A 87 -12.34 -14.06 -44.80
C ALA A 87 -12.68 -15.30 -43.97
N LEU A 88 -12.89 -16.38 -44.70
CA LEU A 88 -12.89 -17.81 -44.38
C LEU A 88 -12.57 -18.22 -42.93
N SER A 89 -13.50 -19.01 -42.37
CA SER A 89 -13.38 -19.83 -41.17
C SER A 89 -12.07 -20.61 -41.08
N PRO A 90 -11.54 -20.78 -39.85
CA PRO A 90 -10.86 -21.99 -39.47
C PRO A 90 -11.62 -22.73 -38.36
N GLU A 91 -11.94 -23.96 -38.72
CA GLU A 91 -12.10 -25.19 -37.96
C GLU A 91 -11.74 -25.17 -36.46
N LEU A 92 -12.71 -25.63 -35.67
CA LEU A 92 -12.67 -25.91 -34.24
C LEU A 92 -11.72 -27.09 -33.96
N GLY A 93 -10.48 -26.80 -33.58
CA GLY A 93 -9.49 -27.80 -33.14
C GLY A 93 -9.24 -27.72 -31.63
N ASN A 94 -9.78 -28.68 -30.87
CA ASN A 94 -9.44 -28.90 -29.47
C ASN A 94 -7.93 -29.20 -29.32
N ALA A 95 -7.15 -28.26 -28.81
CA ALA A 95 -5.74 -28.46 -28.46
C ALA A 95 -5.59 -28.62 -26.94
N GLN A 96 -5.51 -29.89 -26.55
CA GLN A 96 -5.05 -30.36 -25.24
C GLN A 96 -3.65 -29.79 -24.97
N GLN A 97 -3.53 -28.87 -24.00
CA GLN A 97 -2.25 -28.35 -23.53
C GLN A 97 -1.50 -29.44 -22.76
N ASP A 98 -0.71 -30.20 -23.51
CA ASP A 98 0.34 -31.06 -23.00
C ASP A 98 1.45 -30.17 -22.43
N THR A 99 1.58 -30.13 -21.10
CA THR A 99 2.61 -29.37 -20.38
C THR A 99 3.95 -30.11 -20.49
N GLY A 100 4.49 -30.14 -21.70
CA GLY A 100 5.83 -30.63 -21.99
C GLY A 100 6.87 -29.75 -21.32
N ARG A 101 7.27 -30.10 -20.09
CA ARG A 101 8.48 -29.57 -19.43
C ARG A 101 9.70 -29.92 -20.28
N LYS A 102 10.01 -29.04 -21.23
CA LYS A 102 11.23 -29.10 -22.03
C LYS A 102 12.41 -28.88 -21.08
N ALA A 103 13.16 -29.95 -20.83
CA ALA A 103 14.34 -29.91 -19.97
C ALA A 103 15.25 -28.73 -20.37
N PRO A 104 15.70 -27.91 -19.41
CA PRO A 104 16.50 -26.74 -19.71
C PRO A 104 17.77 -27.16 -20.47
N ASN A 105 17.96 -26.57 -21.65
CA ASN A 105 19.13 -26.82 -22.48
C ASN A 105 20.39 -26.55 -21.65
N LYS A 106 21.25 -27.56 -21.49
CA LYS A 106 22.50 -27.50 -20.70
C LYS A 106 23.39 -26.29 -21.05
N LYS A 107 23.25 -25.76 -22.26
CA LYS A 107 23.94 -24.54 -22.73
C LYS A 107 23.47 -23.26 -22.03
N ILE A 108 22.18 -23.14 -21.69
CA ILE A 108 21.61 -21.97 -21.00
C ILE A 108 22.10 -21.92 -19.55
N LEU A 109 22.18 -23.08 -18.88
CA LEU A 109 22.71 -23.17 -17.50
C LEU A 109 24.17 -22.68 -17.41
N VAL A 110 25.01 -23.05 -18.39
CA VAL A 110 26.42 -22.62 -18.41
C VAL A 110 26.55 -21.11 -18.61
N VAL A 111 25.74 -20.52 -19.49
CA VAL A 111 25.74 -19.06 -19.71
C VAL A 111 25.28 -18.32 -18.45
N LEU A 112 24.24 -18.82 -17.78
CA LEU A 112 23.71 -18.18 -16.57
C LEU A 112 24.71 -18.21 -15.41
N VAL A 113 25.44 -19.32 -15.23
CA VAL A 113 26.53 -19.41 -14.24
C VAL A 113 27.66 -18.42 -14.54
N PHE A 114 28.02 -18.25 -15.82
CA PHE A 114 29.08 -17.32 -16.21
C PHE A 114 28.69 -15.85 -15.96
N VAL A 115 27.43 -15.49 -16.23
CA VAL A 115 26.89 -14.16 -15.96
C VAL A 115 26.85 -13.86 -14.46
N LEU A 116 26.41 -14.81 -13.63
CA LEU A 116 26.42 -14.65 -12.17
C LEU A 116 27.85 -14.50 -11.61
N LEU A 117 28.82 -15.21 -12.16
CA LEU A 117 30.22 -15.10 -11.74
C LEU A 117 30.82 -13.74 -12.11
N LEU A 118 30.50 -13.19 -13.29
CA LEU A 118 30.90 -11.84 -13.68
C LEU A 118 30.24 -10.76 -12.80
N LEU A 119 28.96 -10.91 -12.49
CA LEU A 119 28.25 -9.99 -11.59
C LEU A 119 28.77 -10.06 -10.16
N GLY A 120 29.18 -11.24 -9.68
CA GLY A 120 29.81 -11.39 -8.36
C GLY A 120 31.16 -10.70 -8.25
N ILE A 121 31.99 -10.73 -9.30
CA ILE A 121 33.29 -10.04 -9.32
C ILE A 121 33.12 -8.52 -9.37
N ILE A 122 32.15 -8.03 -10.15
CA ILE A 122 31.91 -6.58 -10.29
C ILE A 122 31.13 -6.02 -9.08
N GLY A 123 30.16 -6.76 -8.54
CA GLY A 123 29.36 -6.36 -7.38
C GLY A 123 30.09 -6.53 -6.03
N GLY A 124 31.00 -7.50 -5.91
CA GLY A 124 31.77 -7.73 -4.68
C GLY A 124 32.79 -6.64 -4.34
N GLY A 125 33.24 -5.86 -5.34
CA GLY A 125 34.20 -4.76 -5.12
C GLY A 125 33.62 -3.54 -4.42
N ALA A 126 32.31 -3.28 -4.56
CA ALA A 126 31.67 -2.10 -3.97
C ALA A 126 31.28 -2.28 -2.49
N PHE A 127 31.02 -3.52 -2.06
CA PHE A 127 30.56 -3.80 -0.69
C PHE A 127 31.69 -3.67 0.38
N ALA A 128 32.96 -3.80 -0.04
CA ALA A 128 34.10 -3.59 0.86
C ALA A 128 34.29 -2.12 1.26
N LEU A 129 33.78 -1.15 0.48
CA LEU A 129 33.90 0.28 0.79
C LEU A 129 32.79 0.80 1.74
N MET A 130 31.64 0.11 1.85
CA MET A 130 30.59 0.49 2.81
C MET A 130 30.71 -0.17 4.19
N SER A 131 31.61 -1.14 4.37
CA SER A 131 31.77 -1.88 5.63
C SER A 131 32.52 -1.10 6.74
N GLY A 132 32.62 0.23 6.65
CA GLY A 132 32.95 1.08 7.81
C GLY A 132 34.33 0.89 8.44
N LEU A 133 35.30 0.30 7.72
CA LEU A 133 36.66 0.04 8.24
C LEU A 133 37.64 1.20 7.99
N ILE A 134 37.17 2.37 7.57
CA ILE A 134 37.96 3.60 7.50
C ILE A 134 37.38 4.56 8.53
N LYS A 135 38.04 4.65 9.69
CA LYS A 135 37.81 5.71 10.69
C LYS A 135 37.92 7.06 9.99
N ASN A 136 36.87 7.88 10.06
CA ASN A 136 36.89 9.28 9.66
C ASN A 136 38.12 9.98 10.29
N PRO A 137 39.05 10.56 9.51
CA PRO A 137 40.18 11.32 10.04
C PRO A 137 39.79 12.75 10.45
N PHE A 138 38.52 13.15 10.30
CA PHE A 138 38.00 14.44 10.75
C PHE A 138 37.60 14.41 12.22
N GLY A 139 38.57 14.06 13.07
CA GLY A 139 38.63 14.55 14.44
C GLY A 139 39.14 15.98 14.40
N GLY A 140 38.25 16.94 14.16
CA GLY A 140 38.57 18.36 14.09
C GLY A 140 38.02 19.10 15.31
N ASP A 141 38.91 19.32 16.27
CA ASP A 141 38.96 20.38 17.28
C ASP A 141 37.66 21.02 17.80
N THR A 142 37.35 20.69 19.05
CA THR A 142 36.63 21.55 19.99
C THR A 142 37.33 22.91 20.10
N THR A 143 36.80 23.90 19.40
CA THR A 143 37.26 25.30 19.52
C THR A 143 36.77 25.87 20.85
N PRO A 144 37.65 26.43 21.70
CA PRO A 144 37.24 27.08 22.94
C PRO A 144 36.45 28.36 22.66
N VAL A 145 35.31 28.48 23.34
CA VAL A 145 34.43 29.65 23.33
C VAL A 145 35.22 30.89 23.80
N PRO A 146 35.23 32.00 23.04
CA PRO A 146 35.85 33.23 23.51
C PRO A 146 35.05 33.84 24.67
N VAL A 147 35.73 34.11 25.78
CA VAL A 147 35.22 34.89 26.90
C VAL A 147 35.03 36.34 26.44
N VAL A 148 33.77 36.77 26.37
CA VAL A 148 33.41 38.14 26.02
C VAL A 148 33.58 39.03 27.25
N THR A 149 34.54 39.95 27.17
CA THR A 149 34.76 41.03 28.14
C THR A 149 33.66 42.08 28.01
N SER A 150 32.96 42.35 29.11
CA SER A 150 31.90 43.36 29.18
C SER A 150 32.45 44.78 28.96
N PRO A 151 31.89 45.58 28.03
CA PRO A 151 32.27 46.98 27.87
C PRO A 151 31.74 47.88 29.01
N PRO A 152 32.38 49.05 29.23
CA PRO A 152 31.98 50.03 30.25
C PRO A 152 30.57 50.57 30.03
N ALA A 153 29.87 50.86 31.14
CA ALA A 153 28.53 51.41 31.15
C ALA A 153 28.43 52.72 30.36
N GLU A 154 27.66 52.68 29.27
CA GLU A 154 27.28 53.82 28.45
C GLU A 154 26.10 54.59 29.11
N PRO A 155 26.05 55.93 29.02
CA PRO A 155 25.01 56.76 29.62
C PRO A 155 23.59 56.35 29.21
N THR A 156 22.72 56.30 30.22
CA THR A 156 21.29 55.99 30.11
C THR A 156 20.60 56.89 29.08
N PRO A 157 20.06 56.34 27.98
CA PRO A 157 19.26 57.11 27.03
C PRO A 157 17.94 57.57 27.68
N PRO A 158 17.35 58.68 27.21
CA PRO A 158 16.06 59.17 27.69
C PRO A 158 14.95 58.12 27.49
N PRO A 159 13.86 58.18 28.28
CA PRO A 159 12.77 57.22 28.22
C PRO A 159 12.18 57.20 26.82
N VAL A 160 12.38 56.07 26.14
CA VAL A 160 11.84 55.79 24.81
C VAL A 160 10.33 55.64 24.96
N GLU A 161 9.56 56.41 24.17
CA GLU A 161 8.12 56.27 24.06
C GLU A 161 7.75 54.80 23.76
N PRO A 162 6.64 54.27 24.32
CA PRO A 162 6.21 52.90 24.04
C PRO A 162 6.00 52.74 22.54
N GLN A 163 6.91 52.03 21.87
CA GLN A 163 6.67 51.63 20.48
C GLN A 163 5.47 50.69 20.46
N PRO A 164 4.57 50.84 19.48
CA PRO A 164 3.44 49.93 19.34
C PRO A 164 3.97 48.50 19.26
N VAL A 165 3.48 47.64 20.16
CA VAL A 165 3.80 46.22 20.17
C VAL A 165 3.49 45.68 18.77
N PRO A 166 4.48 45.11 18.05
CA PRO A 166 4.25 44.54 16.73
C PRO A 166 3.09 43.56 16.81
N GLU A 167 2.10 43.73 15.93
CA GLU A 167 0.99 42.79 15.82
C GLU A 167 1.58 41.39 15.58
N PRO A 168 1.13 40.36 16.33
CA PRO A 168 1.60 39.00 16.10
C PRO A 168 1.41 38.65 14.63
N PRO A 169 2.40 38.00 13.98
CA PRO A 169 2.24 37.55 12.61
C PRO A 169 0.96 36.71 12.50
N PRO A 170 0.18 36.84 11.42
CA PRO A 170 -1.02 36.04 11.21
C PRO A 170 -0.69 34.55 11.44
N ALA A 171 -1.52 33.88 12.23
CA ALA A 171 -1.38 32.44 12.41
C ALA A 171 -1.38 31.77 11.02
N PRO A 172 -0.49 30.79 10.77
CA PRO A 172 -0.51 30.05 9.52
C PRO A 172 -1.91 29.51 9.26
N GLU A 173 -2.44 29.73 8.05
CA GLU A 173 -3.71 29.12 7.66
C GLU A 173 -3.59 27.60 7.80
N PRO A 174 -4.63 26.91 8.33
CA PRO A 174 -4.65 25.46 8.35
C PRO A 174 -4.46 24.92 6.93
N PRO A 175 -3.70 23.83 6.73
CA PRO A 175 -3.61 23.20 5.43
C PRO A 175 -5.02 22.84 4.93
N PRO A 176 -5.29 22.94 3.62
CA PRO A 176 -6.58 22.56 3.07
C PRO A 176 -6.87 21.10 3.43
N VAL A 177 -8.08 20.85 3.94
CA VAL A 177 -8.55 19.50 4.22
C VAL A 177 -8.67 18.76 2.89
N GLN A 178 -7.83 17.74 2.70
CA GLN A 178 -7.88 16.89 1.52
C GLN A 178 -9.21 16.11 1.50
N SER A 179 -9.90 16.08 0.35
CA SER A 179 -11.17 15.36 0.27
C SER A 179 -10.95 13.84 0.27
N ASN A 180 -11.97 13.07 0.67
CA ASN A 180 -11.93 11.61 0.62
C ASN A 180 -11.58 11.08 -0.77
N ASP A 181 -12.14 11.70 -1.82
CA ASP A 181 -11.87 11.31 -3.20
C ASP A 181 -10.41 11.54 -3.61
N ASP A 182 -9.78 12.63 -3.14
CA ASP A 182 -8.36 12.88 -3.42
C ASP A 182 -7.48 11.83 -2.74
N MET A 183 -7.83 11.41 -1.52
CA MET A 183 -7.13 10.33 -0.82
C MET A 183 -7.31 8.99 -1.55
N ARG A 184 -8.53 8.64 -1.96
CA ARG A 184 -8.81 7.41 -2.72
C ARG A 184 -8.06 7.34 -4.05
N ILE A 185 -7.99 8.46 -4.78
CA ILE A 185 -7.22 8.53 -6.02
C ILE A 185 -5.72 8.36 -5.74
N SER A 186 -5.20 9.01 -4.70
CA SER A 186 -3.80 8.84 -4.28
C SER A 186 -3.48 7.39 -3.94
N ASP A 187 -4.36 6.73 -3.17
CA ASP A 187 -4.22 5.34 -2.75
C ASP A 187 -4.21 4.37 -3.95
N LEU A 188 -5.08 4.57 -4.93
CA LEU A 188 -5.06 3.79 -6.17
C LEU A 188 -3.77 3.97 -6.96
N ASN A 189 -3.20 5.18 -7.00
CA ASN A 189 -1.92 5.42 -7.65
C ASN A 189 -0.76 4.69 -6.93
N ILE A 190 -0.78 4.63 -5.60
CA ILE A 190 0.18 3.85 -4.82
C ILE A 190 0.06 2.36 -5.14
N LEU A 191 -1.18 1.82 -5.15
CA LEU A 191 -1.43 0.42 -5.51
C LEU A 191 -0.99 0.10 -6.94
N ALA A 192 -1.35 0.93 -7.91
CA ALA A 192 -0.95 0.76 -9.31
C ALA A 192 0.58 0.80 -9.48
N THR A 193 1.27 1.69 -8.76
CA THR A 193 2.74 1.76 -8.76
C THR A 193 3.37 0.50 -8.17
N GLY A 194 2.82 0.00 -7.05
CA GLY A 194 3.22 -1.27 -6.46
C GLY A 194 3.01 -2.44 -7.41
N LEU A 195 1.83 -2.54 -8.02
CA LEU A 195 1.49 -3.58 -8.99
C LEU A 195 2.41 -3.53 -10.22
N ASN A 196 2.73 -2.35 -10.74
CA ASN A 196 3.69 -2.23 -11.85
C ASN A 196 5.08 -2.76 -11.45
N SER A 197 5.54 -2.45 -10.25
CA SER A 197 6.80 -2.96 -9.71
C SER A 197 6.76 -4.49 -9.51
N TYR A 198 5.63 -5.02 -9.05
CA TYR A 198 5.38 -6.45 -8.93
C TYR A 198 5.43 -7.15 -10.29
N GLY A 199 4.79 -6.58 -11.32
CA GLY A 199 4.86 -7.09 -12.68
C GLY A 199 6.30 -7.16 -13.20
N ILE A 200 7.13 -6.15 -12.91
CA ILE A 200 8.56 -6.18 -13.28
C ILE A 200 9.31 -7.32 -12.57
N SER A 201 9.06 -7.56 -11.28
CA SER A 201 9.72 -8.65 -10.52
C SER A 201 9.18 -10.04 -10.87
N HIS A 202 7.93 -10.13 -11.36
CA HIS A 202 7.22 -11.39 -11.65
C HIS A 202 7.05 -11.69 -13.13
N SER A 203 7.96 -11.23 -13.99
CA SER A 203 7.92 -11.52 -15.43
C SER A 203 6.59 -11.14 -16.10
N ASN A 204 6.08 -9.96 -15.74
CA ASN A 204 4.79 -9.40 -16.13
C ASN A 204 3.56 -10.21 -15.66
N ALA A 205 3.69 -11.00 -14.59
CA ALA A 205 2.57 -11.62 -13.90
C ALA A 205 2.06 -10.74 -12.75
N TYR A 206 0.76 -10.81 -12.48
CA TYR A 206 0.10 -10.10 -11.40
C TYR A 206 -0.68 -11.07 -10.48
N PRO A 207 -0.96 -10.71 -9.22
CA PRO A 207 -1.77 -11.53 -8.33
C PRO A 207 -3.15 -11.80 -8.92
N SER A 208 -3.42 -13.01 -9.38
CA SER A 208 -4.66 -13.30 -10.09
C SER A 208 -5.86 -13.38 -9.14
N THR A 209 -6.99 -12.81 -9.56
CA THR A 209 -8.29 -12.97 -8.88
C THR A 209 -9.25 -13.85 -9.66
N GLY A 210 -8.76 -14.54 -10.69
CA GLY A 210 -9.63 -15.24 -11.65
C GLY A 210 -10.58 -14.28 -12.36
N ASP A 211 -10.13 -13.03 -12.60
CA ASP A 211 -10.91 -11.95 -13.21
C ASP A 211 -12.14 -11.49 -12.38
N GLN A 212 -12.20 -11.85 -11.09
CA GLN A 212 -13.24 -11.40 -10.16
C GLN A 212 -12.82 -10.11 -9.46
N LEU A 213 -13.77 -9.20 -9.26
CA LEU A 213 -13.55 -8.00 -8.46
C LEU A 213 -13.59 -8.36 -6.97
N ILE A 214 -12.47 -8.16 -6.27
CA ILE A 214 -12.33 -8.39 -4.83
C ILE A 214 -12.00 -7.08 -4.09
N HIS A 215 -12.39 -6.96 -2.83
CA HIS A 215 -12.01 -5.81 -2.00
C HIS A 215 -10.53 -5.84 -1.64
N VAL A 216 -9.81 -4.71 -1.68
CA VAL A 216 -8.35 -4.65 -1.41
C VAL A 216 -7.96 -4.92 0.06
N GLY A 217 -8.91 -4.94 0.99
CA GLY A 217 -8.66 -5.19 2.42
C GLY A 217 -8.78 -6.64 2.91
N VAL A 218 -9.22 -7.60 2.07
CA VAL A 218 -9.40 -9.00 2.49
C VAL A 218 -8.08 -9.80 2.44
N THR A 219 -8.00 -10.90 3.19
CA THR A 219 -6.76 -11.67 3.46
C THR A 219 -6.04 -12.29 2.27
N ASN A 220 -6.58 -12.21 1.04
CA ASN A 220 -5.98 -12.72 -0.20
C ASN A 220 -5.93 -11.64 -1.29
N THR A 221 -5.58 -10.43 -0.90
CA THR A 221 -5.55 -9.28 -1.82
C THR A 221 -4.12 -8.98 -2.25
N PRO A 222 -3.94 -8.36 -3.43
CA PRO A 222 -2.62 -7.93 -3.88
C PRO A 222 -1.94 -7.03 -2.86
N CYS A 223 -2.69 -6.33 -2.00
CA CYS A 223 -2.09 -5.43 -1.03
C CYS A 223 -1.13 -6.11 -0.06
N PHE A 224 -1.50 -7.28 0.46
CA PHE A 224 -0.63 -8.04 1.37
C PHE A 224 0.59 -8.61 0.64
N GLU A 225 0.44 -9.02 -0.62
CA GLU A 225 1.57 -9.48 -1.44
C GLU A 225 2.55 -8.34 -1.73
N LEU A 226 2.04 -7.17 -2.14
CA LEU A 226 2.85 -5.97 -2.37
C LEU A 226 3.57 -5.50 -1.11
N LEU A 227 2.89 -5.58 0.05
CA LEU A 227 3.49 -5.23 1.33
C LEU A 227 4.57 -6.23 1.75
N ALA A 228 4.35 -7.53 1.56
CA ALA A 228 5.32 -8.58 1.88
C ALA A 228 6.63 -8.43 1.09
N GLU A 229 6.56 -7.87 -0.11
CA GLU A 229 7.73 -7.58 -0.96
C GLU A 229 8.29 -6.17 -0.80
N ASN A 230 7.74 -5.35 0.11
CA ASN A 230 8.10 -3.94 0.28
C ASN A 230 7.94 -3.09 -0.99
N LEU A 231 6.98 -3.44 -1.85
CA LEU A 231 6.65 -2.68 -3.07
C LEU A 231 5.73 -1.49 -2.78
N ILE A 232 5.05 -1.52 -1.63
CA ILE A 232 4.26 -0.40 -1.07
C ILE A 232 4.58 -0.26 0.42
N PRO A 233 4.46 0.95 1.01
CA PRO A 233 4.78 1.18 2.42
C PRO A 233 3.72 0.65 3.39
N SER A 234 2.46 0.63 2.97
CA SER A 234 1.31 0.20 3.77
C SER A 234 0.11 -0.08 2.87
N CYS A 235 -0.83 -0.87 3.38
CA CYS A 235 -2.12 -1.04 2.70
C CYS A 235 -3.01 0.21 2.86
N PRO A 236 -3.54 0.77 1.77
CA PRO A 236 -4.52 1.84 1.84
C PRO A 236 -5.71 1.49 2.73
N SER A 237 -6.17 2.45 3.50
CA SER A 237 -7.38 2.36 4.31
C SER A 237 -8.37 3.41 3.82
N ASP A 238 -9.61 3.02 3.55
CA ASP A 238 -10.60 3.96 3.01
C ASP A 238 -10.86 5.09 4.01
N PRO A 239 -10.76 6.37 3.61
CA PRO A 239 -10.99 7.48 4.51
C PRO A 239 -12.43 7.57 5.04
N ALA A 240 -13.40 6.92 4.39
CA ALA A 240 -14.78 6.80 4.89
C ALA A 240 -14.99 5.63 5.86
N GLY A 241 -13.98 4.78 6.08
CA GLY A 241 -14.07 3.58 6.90
C GLY A 241 -14.73 2.40 6.17
N GLU A 242 -15.11 1.37 6.94
CA GLU A 242 -15.75 0.17 6.41
C GLU A 242 -17.23 0.40 6.04
N PRO A 243 -17.73 -0.19 4.93
CA PRO A 243 -17.05 -1.12 4.04
C PRO A 243 -16.05 -0.42 3.09
N ALA A 244 -14.85 -1.01 2.94
CA ALA A 244 -13.80 -0.44 2.07
C ALA A 244 -14.26 -0.31 0.60
N PHE A 245 -14.05 0.86 -0.01
CA PHE A 245 -14.47 1.12 -1.39
C PHE A 245 -13.41 0.82 -2.44
N TYR A 246 -12.30 0.17 -2.06
CA TYR A 246 -11.26 -0.25 -2.99
C TYR A 246 -11.52 -1.65 -3.55
N GLY A 247 -11.54 -1.76 -4.88
CA GLY A 247 -11.65 -3.02 -5.61
C GLY A 247 -10.36 -3.34 -6.39
N TYR A 248 -10.08 -4.63 -6.56
CA TYR A 248 -9.02 -5.15 -7.40
C TYR A 248 -9.50 -6.32 -8.24
N LYS A 249 -9.06 -6.37 -9.49
CA LYS A 249 -9.37 -7.42 -10.46
C LYS A 249 -8.13 -7.71 -11.31
N SER A 250 -7.81 -8.99 -11.53
CA SER A 250 -6.71 -9.39 -12.41
C SER A 250 -6.93 -10.78 -13.03
N ASP A 251 -6.57 -10.91 -14.31
CA ASP A 251 -6.49 -12.17 -15.06
C ASP A 251 -5.09 -12.82 -14.96
N GLY A 252 -4.17 -12.22 -14.19
CA GLY A 252 -2.78 -12.64 -14.05
C GLY A 252 -1.80 -11.99 -15.06
N VAL A 253 -2.30 -11.30 -16.08
CA VAL A 253 -1.50 -10.61 -17.13
C VAL A 253 -1.75 -9.10 -17.13
N SER A 254 -2.97 -8.71 -16.76
CA SER A 254 -3.44 -7.35 -16.61
C SER A 254 -4.14 -7.19 -15.27
N TYR A 255 -4.29 -5.94 -14.84
CA TYR A 255 -4.99 -5.63 -13.60
C TYR A 255 -5.82 -4.36 -13.74
N GLU A 256 -6.82 -4.27 -12.86
CA GLU A 256 -7.64 -3.10 -12.65
C GLU A 256 -7.79 -2.87 -11.14
N VAL A 257 -7.45 -1.67 -10.68
CA VAL A 257 -7.75 -1.19 -9.33
C VAL A 257 -8.83 -0.12 -9.42
N THR A 258 -9.82 -0.19 -8.53
CA THR A 258 -11.01 0.70 -8.55
C THR A 258 -11.27 1.30 -7.18
N ALA A 259 -11.84 2.50 -7.17
CA ALA A 259 -12.36 3.15 -5.98
C ALA A 259 -13.73 3.76 -6.28
N LYS A 260 -14.66 3.64 -5.35
CA LYS A 260 -15.90 4.43 -5.37
C LYS A 260 -15.60 5.85 -4.92
N LEU A 261 -16.02 6.83 -5.70
CA LEU A 261 -15.95 8.24 -5.31
C LEU A 261 -17.24 8.68 -4.61
N ASP A 262 -17.10 9.64 -3.68
CA ASP A 262 -18.22 10.31 -3.01
C ASP A 262 -18.90 11.31 -3.97
N ASP A 263 -18.20 11.77 -5.02
CA ASP A 263 -18.77 12.63 -6.07
C ASP A 263 -19.87 11.91 -6.88
N SER A 264 -21.12 12.13 -6.48
CA SER A 264 -22.32 11.65 -7.20
C SER A 264 -22.47 12.19 -8.63
N THR A 265 -21.80 13.30 -8.97
CA THR A 265 -21.86 13.91 -10.30
C THR A 265 -20.77 13.39 -11.23
N CYS A 266 -19.78 12.68 -10.68
CA CYS A 266 -18.67 12.07 -11.41
C CYS A 266 -17.92 13.04 -12.33
N THR A 267 -17.66 14.24 -11.83
CA THR A 267 -16.98 15.31 -12.56
C THR A 267 -15.46 15.16 -12.57
N ARG A 268 -14.93 14.26 -11.75
CA ARG A 268 -13.49 13.99 -11.66
C ARG A 268 -12.95 13.40 -12.97
N PRO A 269 -11.86 13.96 -13.53
CA PRO A 269 -11.24 13.41 -14.73
C PRO A 269 -10.83 11.95 -14.56
N GLY A 270 -11.22 11.08 -15.49
CA GLY A 270 -10.94 9.64 -15.44
C GLY A 270 -11.93 8.82 -14.60
N ALA A 271 -12.88 9.46 -13.93
CA ALA A 271 -13.98 8.76 -13.29
C ALA A 271 -15.09 8.43 -14.30
N ILE A 272 -15.79 7.31 -14.08
CA ILE A 272 -16.87 6.80 -14.92
C ILE A 272 -18.11 6.50 -14.08
N MET A 273 -19.29 6.83 -14.60
CA MET A 273 -20.56 6.46 -13.99
C MET A 273 -20.95 5.03 -14.37
N THR A 274 -21.10 4.16 -13.37
CA THR A 274 -21.63 2.80 -13.52
C THR A 274 -22.93 2.68 -12.71
N GLY A 275 -24.07 2.71 -13.40
CA GLY A 275 -25.37 2.84 -12.75
C GLY A 275 -25.47 4.16 -11.98
N SER A 276 -25.66 4.09 -10.66
CA SER A 276 -25.70 5.25 -9.76
C SER A 276 -24.40 5.51 -9.01
N ILE A 277 -23.30 4.86 -9.40
CA ILE A 277 -22.03 4.88 -8.69
C ILE A 277 -20.97 5.57 -9.57
N CYS A 278 -20.26 6.55 -9.01
CA CYS A 278 -19.07 7.10 -9.65
C CYS A 278 -17.85 6.28 -9.25
N LEU A 279 -17.15 5.73 -10.23
CA LEU A 279 -15.98 4.89 -10.05
C LEU A 279 -14.76 5.54 -10.68
N TYR A 280 -13.63 5.49 -9.99
CA TYR A 280 -12.33 5.78 -10.57
C TYR A 280 -11.55 4.47 -10.71
N SER A 281 -10.99 4.22 -11.90
CA SER A 281 -10.30 2.97 -12.22
C SER A 281 -8.92 3.25 -12.82
N ILE A 282 -7.90 2.52 -12.37
CA ILE A 282 -6.58 2.48 -13.02
C ILE A 282 -6.36 1.07 -13.55
N LYS A 283 -6.02 0.98 -14.84
CA LYS A 283 -5.70 -0.28 -15.52
C LYS A 283 -4.21 -0.34 -15.82
N GLY A 284 -3.61 -1.51 -15.64
CA GLY A 284 -2.23 -1.79 -15.98
C GLY A 284 -2.04 -3.23 -16.44
N GLY A 285 -0.82 -3.59 -16.81
CA GLY A 285 -0.53 -4.88 -17.44
C GLY A 285 0.28 -4.74 -18.71
N SER A 286 0.72 -5.89 -19.24
CA SER A 286 1.46 -5.90 -20.52
C SER A 286 0.53 -5.48 -21.66
N ILE A 287 0.72 -4.26 -22.16
CA ILE A 287 0.49 -3.98 -23.57
C ILE A 287 1.47 -4.91 -24.29
N THR A 288 0.95 -5.96 -24.93
CA THR A 288 1.68 -6.92 -25.73
C THR A 288 2.83 -6.21 -26.43
N GLN A 289 4.06 -6.49 -26.00
CA GLN A 289 5.23 -5.90 -26.65
C GLN A 289 5.18 -6.37 -28.11
N PRO A 290 5.09 -5.47 -29.10
CA PRO A 290 4.90 -5.85 -30.50
C PRO A 290 6.04 -6.72 -31.04
#